data_AF-A0A2N5IAY6-F1
#
_entry.id   AF-A0A2N5IAY6-F1
#
_cell.length_a   1.000
_cell.length_b   1.000
_cell.length_c   1.000
_cell.angle_alpha   90.00
_cell.angle_beta   90.00
_cell.angle_gamma   90.00
#
_symmetry.space_group_name_H-M   'P 1'
#
loop_
_entity.id
_entity.type
_entity.pdbx_description
1 polymer ?
#
loop_
_entity_poly.entity_id
_entity_poly.type
_entity_poly.pdbx_seq_one_letter_code
_entity_poly.pdbx_strand_id
1 'polypeptide(L)'
;MIYIQALELLNVAVKHDLVGERDGKVIVYRKGTSQSNEGFYLEEKDTVAKELMKDEKGQTTLIQALKEKGVDFVPTDYSTSLGIIQDMIK
;
A
#
# COMPACT_ATOMS: atom_id res chain seq x y z
N MET A 1 -9.47 -3.32 3.29
CA MET A 1 -8.87 -3.12 1.95
C MET A 1 -8.32 -4.46 1.45
N ILE A 2 -8.45 -4.81 0.17
CA ILE A 2 -7.81 -6.02 -0.38
C ILE A 2 -6.38 -5.74 -0.85
N TYR A 3 -5.58 -6.78 -1.11
CA TYR A 3 -4.18 -6.65 -1.50
C TYR A 3 -3.95 -5.66 -2.65
N ILE A 4 -4.70 -5.78 -3.74
CA ILE A 4 -4.50 -4.93 -4.92
C ILE A 4 -4.77 -3.45 -4.62
N GLN A 5 -5.77 -3.16 -3.77
CA GLN A 5 -6.06 -1.79 -3.33
C GLN A 5 -4.96 -1.24 -2.41
N ALA A 6 -4.35 -2.09 -1.57
CA ALA A 6 -3.23 -1.68 -0.73
C ALA A 6 -1.97 -1.37 -1.57
N LEU A 7 -1.74 -2.15 -2.62
CA LEU A 7 -0.67 -1.90 -3.58
C LEU A 7 -0.93 -0.61 -4.39
N GLU A 8 -2.17 -0.36 -4.81
CA GLU A 8 -2.58 0.91 -5.43
C GLU A 8 -2.28 2.09 -4.51
N LEU A 9 -2.72 2.04 -3.24
CA LEU A 9 -2.47 3.09 -2.26
C LEU A 9 -0.97 3.36 -2.10
N LEU A 10 -0.17 2.30 -1.94
CA LEU A 10 1.29 2.41 -1.79
C LEU A 10 1.93 3.04 -3.04
N ASN A 11 1.52 2.62 -4.24
CA ASN A 11 2.04 3.18 -5.49
C ASN A 11 1.68 4.66 -5.67
N VAL A 12 0.45 5.06 -5.31
CA VAL A 12 0.04 6.47 -5.35
C VAL A 12 0.85 7.28 -4.32
N ALA A 13 1.05 6.76 -3.12
CA ALA A 13 1.88 7.41 -2.11
C ALA A 13 3.33 7.61 -2.59
N VAL A 14 3.91 6.62 -3.26
CA VAL A 14 5.25 6.73 -3.87
C VAL A 14 5.28 7.78 -4.98
N LYS A 15 4.31 7.74 -5.91
CA LYS A 15 4.20 8.70 -7.03
C LYS A 15 4.13 10.15 -6.55
N HIS A 16 3.57 10.37 -5.36
CA HIS A 16 3.43 11.68 -4.75
C HIS A 16 4.47 11.94 -3.65
N ASP A 17 5.62 11.27 -3.65
CA ASP A 17 6.76 11.51 -2.74
C ASP A 17 6.39 11.43 -1.24
N LEU A 18 5.40 10.63 -0.88
CA LEU A 18 5.05 10.35 0.52
C LEU A 18 5.78 9.12 1.06
N VAL A 19 6.18 8.22 0.16
CA VAL A 19 6.97 7.03 0.47
C VAL A 19 8.16 7.01 -0.49
N GLY A 20 9.37 6.88 0.05
CA GLY A 20 10.57 6.79 -0.78
C GLY A 20 10.64 5.45 -1.50
N GLU A 21 11.01 5.46 -2.78
CA GLU A 21 11.28 4.26 -3.57
C GLU A 21 12.74 4.25 -4.05
N ARG A 22 13.34 3.06 -4.04
CA ARG A 22 14.66 2.80 -4.62
C ARG A 22 14.73 1.35 -5.13
N ASP A 23 15.19 1.18 -6.36
CA ASP A 23 15.39 -0.14 -6.99
C ASP A 23 14.13 -1.04 -6.94
N GLY A 24 12.93 -0.45 -7.12
CA GLY A 24 11.65 -1.16 -7.07
C GLY A 24 11.11 -1.45 -5.65
N LYS A 25 11.88 -1.10 -4.61
CA LYS A 25 11.57 -1.30 -3.19
C LYS A 25 11.16 0.00 -2.54
N VAL A 26 10.42 -0.09 -1.45
CA VAL A 26 10.01 1.08 -0.65
C VAL A 26 10.81 1.19 0.64
N ILE A 27 11.04 2.43 1.06
CA ILE A 27 11.71 2.75 2.32
C ILE A 27 10.66 2.69 3.43
N VAL A 28 10.85 1.77 4.38
CA VAL A 28 9.94 1.57 5.53
C VAL A 28 10.71 1.72 6.82
N TYR A 29 10.16 2.49 7.75
CA TYR A 29 10.69 2.55 9.12
C TYR A 29 10.14 1.39 9.94
N ARG A 30 11.04 0.63 10.58
CA ARG A 30 10.69 -0.45 11.50
C ARG A 30 11.18 -0.10 12.89
N LYS A 31 10.27 -0.17 13.85
CA LYS A 31 10.62 -0.11 15.27
C LYS A 31 11.44 -1.36 15.62
N GLY A 32 12.56 -1.16 16.33
CA GLY A 32 13.43 -2.26 16.72
C GLY A 32 12.71 -3.27 17.63
N THR A 33 13.13 -4.52 17.55
CA THR A 33 12.70 -5.60 18.45
C THR A 33 13.91 -6.15 19.20
N SER A 34 13.72 -7.14 20.07
CA SER A 34 14.86 -7.86 20.67
C SER A 34 15.74 -8.58 19.64
N GLN A 35 15.26 -8.77 18.41
CA GLN A 35 15.92 -9.51 17.34
C GLN A 35 16.34 -8.63 16.15
N SER A 36 15.95 -7.35 16.13
CA SER A 36 16.21 -6.45 15.00
C SER A 36 16.44 -5.02 15.45
N ASN A 37 17.35 -4.32 14.77
CA ASN A 37 17.61 -2.92 15.04
C ASN A 37 16.46 -2.04 14.54
N GLU A 38 16.26 -0.91 15.19
CA GLU A 38 15.38 0.15 14.70
C GLU A 38 16.01 0.87 13.52
N GLY A 39 15.21 1.22 12.50
CA GLY A 39 15.70 2.01 11.39
C GLY A 39 14.86 1.96 10.12
N PHE A 40 15.40 2.55 9.06
CA PHE A 40 14.82 2.51 7.72
C PHE A 40 15.38 1.33 6.93
N TYR A 41 14.49 0.57 6.30
CA TYR A 41 14.80 -0.61 5.50
C TYR A 41 14.23 -0.46 4.10
N LEU A 42 14.91 -1.05 3.11
CA LEU A 42 14.37 -1.22 1.76
C LEU A 42 13.64 -2.55 1.69
N GLU A 43 12.34 -2.50 1.45
CA GLU A 43 11.47 -3.68 1.46
C GLU A 43 10.67 -3.79 0.15
N GLU A 44 10.39 -5.03 -0.25
CA GLU A 44 9.59 -5.30 -1.44
C GLU A 44 8.18 -4.69 -1.30
N LYS A 45 7.73 -3.99 -2.35
CA LYS A 45 6.39 -3.38 -2.38
C LYS A 45 5.29 -4.38 -2.05
N ASP A 46 5.39 -5.60 -2.58
CA ASP A 46 4.41 -6.67 -2.34
C ASP A 46 4.31 -7.05 -0.86
N THR A 47 5.44 -7.09 -0.15
CA THR A 47 5.48 -7.39 1.29
C THR A 47 4.79 -6.27 2.07
N VAL A 48 5.18 -5.04 1.79
CA VAL A 48 4.63 -3.86 2.48
C VAL A 48 3.15 -3.67 2.18
N ALA A 49 2.70 -3.93 0.95
CA ALA A 49 1.29 -3.88 0.58
C ALA A 49 0.45 -4.96 1.31
N LYS A 50 0.99 -6.17 1.49
CA LYS A 50 0.32 -7.24 2.26
C LYS A 50 0.18 -6.90 3.73
N GLU A 51 1.16 -6.21 4.30
CA GLU A 51 1.07 -5.69 5.66
C GLU A 51 0.08 -4.52 5.75
N LEU A 52 0.21 -3.56 4.85
CA LEU A 52 -0.65 -2.38 4.76
C LEU A 52 -2.12 -2.78 4.61
N MET A 53 -2.42 -3.86 3.90
CA MET A 53 -3.76 -4.45 3.77
C MET A 53 -4.46 -4.67 5.13
N LYS A 54 -3.68 -4.98 6.17
CA LYS A 54 -4.16 -5.25 7.54
C LYS A 54 -3.91 -4.09 8.51
N ASP A 55 -3.18 -3.05 8.08
CA ASP A 55 -2.85 -1.88 8.90
C ASP A 55 -3.80 -0.71 8.58
N GLU A 56 -4.95 -0.66 9.25
CA GLU A 56 -5.95 0.41 9.09
C GLU A 56 -5.38 1.80 9.41
N LYS A 57 -4.46 1.88 10.38
CA LYS A 57 -3.83 3.15 10.77
C LYS A 57 -2.87 3.62 9.68
N GLY A 58 -2.06 2.72 9.15
CA GLY A 58 -1.19 2.99 8.00
C GLY A 58 -1.98 3.43 6.77
N GLN A 59 -3.08 2.72 6.45
CA GLN A 59 -3.99 3.09 5.38
C GLN A 59 -4.52 4.52 5.55
N THR A 60 -5.09 4.82 6.73
CA THR A 60 -5.67 6.13 7.02
C THR A 60 -4.62 7.25 6.96
N THR A 61 -3.41 6.99 7.46
CA THR A 61 -2.31 7.94 7.48
C THR A 61 -1.86 8.30 6.06
N LEU A 62 -1.71 7.30 5.18
CA LEU A 62 -1.35 7.54 3.78
C LEU A 62 -2.45 8.28 3.02
N ILE A 63 -3.72 7.89 3.22
CA ILE A 63 -4.86 8.56 2.58
C ILE A 63 -4.95 10.03 3.01
N GLN A 64 -4.76 10.30 4.30
CA GLN A 64 -4.77 11.67 4.82
C GLN A 64 -3.60 12.51 4.26
N ALA A 65 -2.40 11.94 4.22
CA ALA A 65 -1.23 12.61 3.64
C ALA A 65 -1.39 12.88 2.13
N LEU A 66 -2.05 11.97 1.39
CA LEU A 66 -2.42 12.19 -0.01
C LEU A 66 -3.42 13.34 -0.15
N LYS A 67 -4.44 13.38 0.72
CA LYS A 67 -5.44 14.45 0.74
C LYS A 67 -4.81 15.82 1.03
N GLU A 68 -3.83 15.88 1.93
CA GLU A 68 -3.06 17.10 2.20
C GLU A 68 -2.23 17.58 0.99
N LYS A 69 -1.88 16.66 0.08
CA LYS A 69 -1.29 16.98 -1.23
C LYS A 69 -2.33 17.26 -2.33
N GLY A 70 -3.62 17.33 -1.99
CA GLY A 70 -4.72 17.55 -2.95
C GLY A 70 -5.06 16.32 -3.80
N VAL A 71 -4.69 15.12 -3.33
CA VAL A 71 -4.98 13.86 -4.02
C VAL A 71 -6.02 13.07 -3.23
N ASP A 72 -7.22 12.94 -3.79
CA ASP A 72 -8.24 12.06 -3.22
C ASP A 72 -8.03 10.62 -3.71
N PHE A 73 -7.62 9.74 -2.79
CA PHE A 73 -7.47 8.31 -3.09
C PHE A 73 -8.83 7.61 -2.98
N VAL A 74 -9.27 7.01 -4.08
CA VAL A 74 -10.45 6.13 -4.14
C VAL A 74 -9.96 4.75 -4.59
N PRO A 75 -10.09 3.70 -3.74
CA PRO A 75 -9.70 2.36 -4.12
C PRO A 75 -10.52 1.87 -5.32
N THR A 76 -9.89 1.21 -6.28
CA THR A 76 -10.62 0.58 -7.38
C THR A 76 -11.54 -0.52 -6.83
N ASP A 77 -12.80 -0.54 -7.28
CA ASP A 77 -13.73 -1.62 -6.95
C ASP A 77 -13.52 -2.81 -7.91
N TYR A 78 -13.00 -3.90 -7.35
CA TYR A 78 -12.74 -5.13 -8.09
C TYR A 78 -13.90 -6.14 -8.02
N SER A 79 -14.99 -5.83 -7.29
CA SER A 79 -16.14 -6.73 -7.14
C SER A 79 -16.83 -7.02 -8.48
N THR A 80 -16.93 -6.03 -9.37
CA THR A 80 -17.59 -6.17 -10.67
C THR A 80 -16.77 -7.03 -11.66
N SER A 81 -15.45 -6.93 -11.60
CA SER A 81 -14.55 -7.67 -12.51
C SER A 81 -14.49 -9.17 -12.18
N LEU A 82 -14.61 -9.53 -10.89
CA LEU A 82 -14.66 -10.93 -10.45
C LEU A 82 -15.98 -11.62 -10.84
N GLY A 83 -17.10 -10.89 -10.84
CA GLY A 83 -18.39 -11.42 -11.29
C GLY A 83 -18.39 -11.79 -12.77
N ILE A 84 -17.82 -10.92 -13.62
CA ILE A 84 -17.72 -11.18 -15.07
C ILE A 84 -16.85 -12.43 -15.34
N ILE A 85 -15.72 -12.58 -14.65
CA ILE A 85 -14.85 -13.75 -14.83
C ILE A 85 -15.55 -15.04 -14.37
N GLN A 86 -16.33 -15.00 -13.28
CA GLN A 86 -17.07 -16.17 -12.80
C GLN A 86 -18.20 -16.61 -13.74
N ASP A 87 -18.85 -15.68 -14.43
CA ASP A 87 -19.90 -15.99 -15.40
C ASP A 87 -19.35 -16.47 -16.75
N MET A 88 -18.10 -16.15 -17.08
CA MET A 88 -17.43 -16.63 -18.30
C MET A 88 -16.86 -18.06 -18.18
N ILE A 89 -16.79 -18.64 -16.98
CA ILE A 89 -16.22 -19.97 -16.72
C ILE A 89 -17.33 -21.01 -16.42
N LYS A 90 -18.61 -20.61 -16.49
CA LYS A 90 -19.78 -21.51 -16.45
C LYS A 90 -20.27 -21.82 -17.86
#